data_AF-A0A3M9ZBC2-F1
#
_entry.id   AF-A0A3M9ZBC2-F1
#
_cell.length_a   1.000
_cell.length_b   1.000
_cell.length_c   1.000
_cell.angle_alpha   90.00
_cell.angle_beta   90.00
_cell.angle_gamma   90.00
#
_symmetry.space_group_name_H-M   'P 1'
#
loop_
_entity.id
_entity.type
_entity.pdbx_description
1 polymer ?
#
loop_
_entity_poly.entity_id
_entity_poly.type
_entity_poly.pdbx_seq_one_letter_code
_entity_poly.pdbx_strand_id
1 'polypeptide(L)'
;MDTIQRLNYFTSQFLVENDFQDEQSYHRNMRLLHNKSLHTFGVVNGLTVTQVGNQQIKVSAGMAIDKNGQEIVLLSDSDTFTLSGNNTDVFVTLQYTESPDVPDTTSGLTNRFRRTTERFQIGSSTTKPAADGSVIQVARVTVDSSGNIQRINNDDRILAGAAIAPNSIRTDQLADGSITAAKIANAAVGTSALADNSITAAKIADGSVRTSELANGAVTADKLDPALQTQLSVSGMILMWTGSVNNVPAGWALCNGQNGTPDLRERFIMGLSTDNDSRRGGQATHSHAVPATPQTNTRDVAPGSNFGMAINIHTHTTDVQSNLPPFFKLAFIMKL
;
A
#
# COMPACT_ATOMS: atom_id res chain seq x y z
N MET A 1 50.72 6.86 6.41
CA MET A 1 50.10 5.53 6.42
C MET A 1 51.21 4.55 6.72
N ASP A 2 51.08 3.76 7.77
CA ASP A 2 52.04 2.68 8.02
C ASP A 2 51.94 1.67 6.88
N THR A 3 53.09 1.31 6.32
CA THR A 3 53.16 0.37 5.20
C THR A 3 53.12 -1.05 5.73
N ILE A 4 52.35 -1.93 5.09
CA ILE A 4 52.35 -3.36 5.42
C ILE A 4 53.64 -3.96 4.84
N GLN A 5 54.52 -4.43 5.70
CA GLN A 5 55.81 -5.02 5.33
C GLN A 5 55.83 -6.51 5.66
N ARG A 6 56.50 -7.30 4.80
CA ARG A 6 56.77 -8.72 5.00
C ARG A 6 58.27 -8.93 5.08
N LEU A 7 58.70 -9.90 5.88
CA LEU A 7 60.08 -10.35 5.83
C LEU A 7 60.38 -10.98 4.47
N ASN A 8 61.59 -10.70 3.98
CA ASN A 8 62.15 -11.35 2.82
C ASN A 8 63.41 -12.10 3.25
N TYR A 9 63.25 -13.38 3.55
CA TYR A 9 64.36 -14.22 3.96
C TYR A 9 65.32 -14.49 2.80
N PHE A 10 66.62 -14.55 3.08
CA PHE A 10 67.65 -14.90 2.10
C PHE A 10 68.66 -15.91 2.64
N THR A 11 69.31 -16.64 1.73
CA THR A 11 70.29 -17.67 2.09
C THR A 11 71.41 -17.07 2.94
N SER A 12 71.76 -17.77 4.02
CA SER A 12 72.78 -17.35 4.99
C SER A 12 72.44 -16.08 5.79
N GLN A 13 71.17 -15.67 5.83
CA GLN A 13 70.71 -14.65 6.77
C GLN A 13 70.83 -15.14 8.21
N PHE A 14 71.35 -14.29 9.09
CA PHE A 14 71.32 -14.52 10.53
C PHE A 14 70.00 -13.98 11.10
N LEU A 15 69.18 -14.86 11.68
CA LEU A 15 67.87 -14.49 12.23
C LEU A 15 68.03 -13.89 13.63
N VAL A 16 67.41 -12.73 13.86
CA VAL A 16 67.40 -12.02 15.14
C VAL A 16 65.98 -11.92 15.71
N GLU A 17 65.86 -11.49 16.98
CA GLU A 17 64.57 -11.30 17.66
C GLU A 17 63.58 -10.46 16.85
N ASN A 18 64.06 -9.36 16.25
CA ASN A 18 63.22 -8.46 15.47
C ASN A 18 62.58 -9.16 14.26
N ASP A 19 63.28 -10.12 13.63
CA ASP A 19 62.74 -10.85 12.49
C ASP A 19 61.49 -11.64 12.88
N PHE A 20 61.52 -12.30 14.04
CA PHE A 20 60.37 -13.07 14.55
C PHE A 20 59.23 -12.16 15.03
N GLN A 21 59.56 -11.02 15.65
CA GLN A 21 58.56 -10.04 16.09
C GLN A 21 57.83 -9.42 14.89
N ASP A 22 58.58 -9.09 13.84
CA ASP A 22 58.05 -8.54 12.60
C ASP A 22 57.18 -9.58 11.86
N GLU A 23 57.61 -10.84 11.79
CA GLU A 23 56.83 -11.93 11.19
C GLU A 23 55.52 -12.19 11.96
N GLN A 24 55.58 -12.28 13.30
CA GLN A 24 54.41 -12.45 14.13
C GLN A 24 53.44 -11.27 13.99
N SER A 25 53.97 -10.04 14.02
CA SER A 25 53.18 -8.82 13.86
C SER A 25 52.50 -8.77 12.49
N TYR A 26 53.22 -9.14 11.42
CA TYR A 26 52.64 -9.23 10.08
C TYR A 26 51.44 -10.18 10.05
N HIS A 27 51.58 -11.42 10.54
CA HIS A 27 50.50 -12.40 10.52
C HIS A 27 49.30 -11.97 11.37
N ARG A 28 49.54 -11.46 12.59
CA ARG A 28 48.47 -10.95 13.46
C ARG A 28 47.74 -9.78 12.81
N ASN A 29 48.47 -8.78 12.32
CA ASN A 29 47.88 -7.60 11.70
C ASN A 29 47.08 -7.94 10.44
N MET A 30 47.59 -8.84 9.59
CA MET A 30 46.86 -9.30 8.41
C MET A 30 45.57 -10.04 8.78
N ARG A 31 45.57 -10.83 9.87
CA ARG A 31 44.36 -11.51 10.36
C ARG A 31 43.34 -10.52 10.93
N LEU A 32 43.77 -9.55 11.73
CA LEU A 32 42.90 -8.49 12.23
C LEU A 32 42.30 -7.67 11.08
N LEU A 33 43.11 -7.30 10.09
CA LEU A 33 42.65 -6.57 8.90
C LEU A 33 41.65 -7.40 8.09
N HIS A 34 41.89 -8.70 7.91
CA HIS A 34 40.96 -9.61 7.24
C HIS A 34 39.61 -9.61 7.95
N ASN A 35 39.62 -9.86 9.26
CA ASN A 35 38.39 -9.93 10.05
C ASN A 35 37.64 -8.60 10.06
N LYS A 36 38.35 -7.50 10.30
CA LYS A 36 37.77 -6.15 10.34
C LYS A 36 37.21 -5.69 9.00
N SER A 37 37.78 -6.16 7.88
CA SER A 37 37.37 -5.73 6.54
C SER A 37 36.27 -6.58 5.94
N LEU A 38 36.26 -7.89 6.23
CA LEU A 38 35.35 -8.85 5.60
C LEU A 38 34.23 -9.34 6.53
N HIS A 39 34.31 -9.05 7.82
CA HIS A 39 33.29 -9.44 8.79
C HIS A 39 32.75 -8.25 9.59
N THR A 40 31.47 -8.33 9.97
CA THR A 40 30.92 -7.47 11.01
C THR A 40 31.28 -8.02 12.40
N PHE A 41 31.40 -7.17 13.40
CA PHE A 41 31.62 -7.61 14.78
C PHE A 41 30.40 -8.35 15.33
N GLY A 42 30.60 -9.19 16.34
CA GLY A 42 29.55 -9.93 17.02
C GLY A 42 29.91 -11.39 17.31
N VAL A 43 28.91 -12.14 17.75
CA VAL A 43 29.01 -13.60 17.99
C VAL A 43 28.98 -14.33 16.66
N VAL A 44 29.99 -15.16 16.39
CA VAL A 44 30.10 -15.99 15.20
C VAL A 44 29.31 -17.29 15.40
N ASN A 45 29.57 -17.99 16.50
CA ASN A 45 28.89 -19.22 16.89
C ASN A 45 29.03 -19.49 18.39
N GLY A 46 28.23 -20.42 18.91
CA GLY A 46 28.29 -20.82 20.32
C GLY A 46 28.04 -19.64 21.26
N LEU A 47 28.85 -19.52 22.32
CA LEU A 47 28.78 -18.45 23.33
C LEU A 47 27.37 -18.29 23.92
N THR A 48 26.65 -19.40 24.06
CA THR A 48 25.30 -19.44 24.60
C THR A 48 25.36 -19.37 26.12
N VAL A 49 24.59 -18.45 26.70
CA VAL A 49 24.47 -18.33 28.15
C VAL A 49 23.41 -19.29 28.66
N THR A 50 23.78 -20.11 29.64
CA THR A 50 22.91 -21.09 30.30
C THR A 50 22.93 -20.89 31.81
N GLN A 51 21.79 -21.12 32.46
CA GLN A 51 21.67 -21.05 33.91
C GLN A 51 22.17 -22.36 34.53
N VAL A 52 23.00 -22.25 35.57
CA VAL A 52 23.50 -23.40 36.35
C VAL A 52 23.18 -23.31 37.84
N GLY A 53 22.69 -22.15 38.30
CA GLY A 53 22.19 -21.94 39.66
C GLY A 53 21.29 -20.71 39.71
N ASN A 54 20.80 -20.33 40.90
CA ASN A 54 19.84 -19.22 41.03
C ASN A 54 20.36 -17.90 40.44
N GLN A 55 21.65 -17.60 40.63
CA GLN A 55 22.32 -16.37 40.17
C GLN A 55 23.54 -16.69 39.29
N GLN A 56 23.67 -17.95 38.88
CA GLN A 56 24.88 -18.48 38.30
C GLN A 56 24.64 -18.93 36.87
N ILE A 57 25.56 -18.56 35.99
CA ILE A 57 25.53 -18.89 34.57
C ILE A 57 26.82 -19.56 34.13
N LYS A 58 26.76 -20.21 32.96
CA LYS A 58 27.92 -20.57 32.15
C LYS A 58 27.74 -20.07 30.73
N VAL A 59 28.86 -19.79 30.07
CA VAL A 59 28.92 -19.46 28.65
C VAL A 59 29.52 -20.66 27.92
N SER A 60 28.82 -21.17 26.91
CA SER A 60 29.33 -22.31 26.14
C SER A 60 30.59 -21.95 25.36
N ALA A 61 31.35 -22.97 24.95
CA ALA A 61 32.37 -22.82 23.93
C ALA A 61 31.82 -22.09 22.68
N GLY A 62 32.67 -21.35 21.97
CA GLY A 62 32.29 -20.58 20.80
C GLY A 62 33.26 -19.47 20.45
N MET A 63 32.86 -18.63 19.51
CA MET A 63 33.70 -17.57 18.95
C MET A 63 32.91 -16.28 18.74
N ALA A 64 33.57 -15.14 18.99
CA ALA A 64 33.14 -13.82 18.60
C ALA A 64 34.28 -13.02 17.95
N ILE A 65 33.93 -11.95 17.24
CA ILE A 65 34.86 -10.98 16.66
C ILE A 65 34.51 -9.60 17.19
N ASP A 66 35.50 -8.86 17.69
CA ASP A 66 35.33 -7.48 18.16
C ASP A 66 35.43 -6.45 17.02
N LYS A 67 35.19 -5.17 17.31
CA LYS A 67 35.27 -4.08 16.30
C LYS A 67 36.67 -3.89 15.68
N ASN A 68 37.72 -4.38 16.34
CA ASN A 68 39.10 -4.29 15.89
C ASN A 68 39.52 -5.52 15.06
N GLY A 69 38.63 -6.49 14.88
CA GLY A 69 38.89 -7.75 14.19
C GLY A 69 39.54 -8.82 15.08
N GLN A 70 39.64 -8.56 16.39
CA GLN A 70 40.19 -9.50 17.37
C GLN A 70 39.20 -10.65 17.58
N GLU A 71 39.74 -11.86 17.60
CA GLU A 71 38.96 -13.08 17.80
C GLU A 71 38.90 -13.40 19.29
N ILE A 72 37.68 -13.55 19.82
CA ILE A 72 37.43 -13.99 21.18
C ILE A 72 36.99 -15.45 21.09
N VAL A 73 37.86 -16.37 21.50
CA VAL A 73 37.63 -17.82 21.35
C VAL A 73 37.54 -18.49 22.72
N LEU A 74 36.41 -19.13 22.99
CA LEU A 74 36.20 -20.03 24.11
C LEU A 74 36.29 -21.46 23.59
N LEU A 75 37.40 -22.14 23.90
CA LEU A 75 37.63 -23.52 23.44
C LEU A 75 36.80 -24.55 24.23
N SER A 76 36.36 -24.19 25.43
CA SER A 76 35.49 -24.98 26.30
C SER A 76 34.47 -24.06 26.98
N ASP A 77 33.44 -24.66 27.57
CA ASP A 77 32.50 -23.92 28.41
C ASP A 77 33.25 -23.18 29.53
N SER A 78 32.75 -22.00 29.88
CA SER A 78 33.31 -21.18 30.93
C SER A 78 33.14 -21.84 32.31
N ASP A 79 33.97 -21.40 33.24
CA ASP A 79 33.66 -21.57 34.66
C ASP A 79 32.33 -20.88 35.01
N THR A 80 31.77 -21.29 36.14
CA THR A 80 30.53 -20.71 36.66
C THR A 80 30.76 -19.24 37.00
N PHE A 81 29.92 -18.36 36.44
CA PHE A 81 29.95 -16.93 36.68
C PHE A 81 28.69 -16.51 37.45
N THR A 82 28.86 -15.81 38.58
CA THR A 82 27.74 -15.30 39.38
C THR A 82 27.38 -13.90 38.91
N LEU A 83 26.13 -13.69 38.51
CA LEU A 83 25.60 -12.39 38.12
C LEU A 83 25.37 -11.52 39.35
N SER A 84 25.50 -10.21 39.18
CA SER A 84 25.12 -9.21 40.18
C SER A 84 24.14 -8.20 39.58
N GLY A 85 23.04 -7.96 40.29
CA GLY A 85 21.96 -7.06 39.88
C GLY A 85 20.68 -7.38 40.64
N ASN A 86 19.80 -6.39 40.83
CA ASN A 86 18.53 -6.56 41.55
C ASN A 86 17.40 -5.91 40.74
N ASN A 87 16.36 -6.68 40.43
CA ASN A 87 15.17 -6.24 39.69
C ASN A 87 15.52 -5.45 38.41
N THR A 88 16.44 -5.99 37.61
CA THR A 88 17.02 -5.31 36.45
C THR A 88 17.43 -6.29 35.36
N ASP A 89 17.73 -5.76 34.18
CA ASP A 89 18.42 -6.50 33.13
C ASP A 89 19.94 -6.44 33.36
N VAL A 90 20.59 -7.60 33.32
CA VAL A 90 22.04 -7.78 33.39
C VAL A 90 22.53 -8.26 32.03
N PHE A 91 23.41 -7.51 31.41
CA PHE A 91 24.03 -7.82 30.13
C PHE A 91 25.32 -8.60 30.37
N VAL A 92 25.38 -9.83 29.86
CA VAL A 92 26.58 -10.66 29.92
C VAL A 92 27.45 -10.31 28.72
N THR A 93 28.72 -10.03 28.98
CA THR A 93 29.65 -9.49 28.00
C THR A 93 30.94 -10.28 27.89
N LEU A 94 31.56 -10.22 26.72
CA LEU A 94 32.91 -10.70 26.46
C LEU A 94 33.79 -9.56 25.96
N GLN A 95 35.01 -9.52 26.45
CA GLN A 95 36.04 -8.61 25.99
C GLN A 95 37.35 -9.36 25.76
N TYR A 96 38.01 -9.05 24.64
CA TYR A 96 39.35 -9.54 24.34
C TYR A 96 40.38 -8.91 25.29
N THR A 97 41.28 -9.72 25.84
CA THR A 97 42.42 -9.24 26.61
C THR A 97 43.67 -10.03 26.26
N GLU A 98 44.83 -9.38 26.35
CA GLU A 98 46.12 -10.06 26.25
C GLU A 98 46.80 -10.00 27.60
N SER A 99 47.42 -11.10 28.02
CA SER A 99 48.18 -11.17 29.25
C SER A 99 49.49 -11.94 29.03
N PRO A 100 50.64 -11.40 29.46
CA PRO A 100 51.88 -12.15 29.47
C PRO A 100 51.76 -13.34 30.43
N ASP A 101 52.08 -14.55 29.99
CA ASP A 101 51.67 -15.78 30.71
C ASP A 101 52.83 -16.59 31.29
N VAL A 102 53.99 -16.61 30.64
CA VAL A 102 55.14 -17.40 31.09
C VAL A 102 56.36 -16.51 31.32
N PRO A 103 56.73 -16.18 32.57
CA PRO A 103 57.90 -15.35 32.84
C PRO A 103 59.21 -16.06 32.43
N ASP A 104 60.16 -15.28 31.94
CA ASP A 104 61.49 -15.77 31.58
C ASP A 104 62.36 -15.87 32.83
N THR A 105 62.49 -17.09 33.35
CA THR A 105 63.29 -17.36 34.56
C THR A 105 64.78 -17.54 34.28
N THR A 106 65.22 -17.47 33.01
CA THR A 106 66.59 -17.80 32.62
C THR A 106 67.48 -16.57 32.40
N SER A 107 66.91 -15.40 32.11
CA SER A 107 67.70 -14.18 31.82
C SER A 107 68.02 -13.31 33.04
N GLY A 108 67.45 -13.59 34.21
CA GLY A 108 67.62 -12.76 35.42
C GLY A 108 66.99 -11.37 35.33
N LEU A 109 66.30 -11.05 34.23
CA LEU A 109 65.61 -9.79 34.00
C LEU A 109 64.14 -9.91 34.44
N THR A 110 63.68 -8.96 35.25
CA THR A 110 62.25 -8.84 35.59
C THR A 110 61.49 -8.28 34.38
N ASN A 111 60.27 -8.76 34.15
CA ASN A 111 59.38 -8.33 33.04
C ASN A 111 59.69 -8.88 31.64
N ARG A 112 60.36 -10.03 31.55
CA ARG A 112 60.43 -10.81 30.29
C ARG A 112 59.47 -11.98 30.36
N PHE A 113 58.74 -12.21 29.27
CA PHE A 113 57.81 -13.32 29.13
C PHE A 113 58.07 -14.07 27.82
N ARG A 114 57.91 -15.39 27.85
CA ARG A 114 58.13 -16.29 26.71
C ARG A 114 56.86 -16.54 25.89
N ARG A 115 55.70 -16.16 26.43
CA ARG A 115 54.38 -16.36 25.81
C ARG A 115 53.45 -15.23 26.19
N THR A 116 52.70 -14.75 25.20
CA THR A 116 51.49 -13.94 25.39
C THR A 116 50.30 -14.85 25.19
N THR A 117 49.41 -14.90 26.17
CA THR A 117 48.17 -15.67 26.05
C THR A 117 47.04 -14.70 25.71
N GLU A 118 46.41 -14.93 24.58
CA GLU A 118 45.16 -14.28 24.20
C GLU A 118 44.06 -14.85 25.10
N ARG A 119 43.44 -13.98 25.89
CA ARG A 119 42.41 -14.30 26.86
C ARG A 119 41.11 -13.59 26.50
N PHE A 120 40.07 -13.99 27.20
CA PHE A 120 38.80 -13.29 27.22
C PHE A 120 38.45 -12.98 28.67
N GLN A 121 37.71 -11.91 28.87
CA GLN A 121 37.07 -11.61 30.14
C GLN A 121 35.57 -11.70 29.96
N ILE A 122 34.94 -12.57 30.77
CA ILE A 122 33.50 -12.58 30.92
C ILE A 122 33.15 -11.52 31.96
N GLY A 123 32.30 -10.58 31.57
CA GLY A 123 31.79 -9.54 32.44
C GLY A 123 30.27 -9.58 32.52
N SER A 124 29.75 -8.81 33.47
CA SER A 124 28.34 -8.45 33.53
C SER A 124 28.17 -6.97 33.81
N SER A 125 27.18 -6.35 33.20
CA SER A 125 26.85 -4.94 33.41
C SER A 125 25.34 -4.77 33.48
N THR A 126 24.84 -3.90 34.37
CA THR A 126 23.42 -3.50 34.40
C THR A 126 23.10 -2.42 33.36
N THR A 127 24.13 -1.82 32.75
CA THR A 127 23.99 -0.85 31.67
C THR A 127 24.23 -1.55 30.33
N LYS A 128 23.33 -1.35 29.38
CA LYS A 128 23.47 -1.90 28.03
C LYS A 128 24.79 -1.41 27.39
N PRO A 129 25.65 -2.31 26.89
CA PRO A 129 26.86 -1.93 26.18
C PRO A 129 26.56 -1.08 24.93
N ALA A 130 27.51 -0.25 24.53
CA ALA A 130 27.42 0.46 23.26
C ALA A 130 27.35 -0.54 22.08
N ALA A 131 26.52 -0.24 21.09
CA ALA A 131 26.37 -1.06 19.89
C ALA A 131 27.49 -0.81 18.87
N ASP A 132 28.73 -0.60 19.34
CA ASP A 132 29.90 -0.25 18.54
C ASP A 132 30.91 -1.39 18.40
N GLY A 133 30.66 -2.53 19.04
CA GLY A 133 31.51 -3.72 19.01
C GLY A 133 32.76 -3.65 19.87
N SER A 134 32.90 -2.63 20.73
CA SER A 134 34.00 -2.55 21.71
C SER A 134 33.91 -3.66 22.76
N VAL A 135 32.69 -4.09 23.06
CA VAL A 135 32.36 -5.15 24.01
C VAL A 135 31.28 -6.01 23.38
N ILE A 136 31.44 -7.33 23.41
CA ILE A 136 30.49 -8.24 22.79
C ILE A 136 29.44 -8.67 23.82
N GLN A 137 28.20 -8.21 23.66
CA GLN A 137 27.06 -8.72 24.43
C GLN A 137 26.69 -10.12 23.92
N VAL A 138 26.72 -11.12 24.81
CA VAL A 138 26.37 -12.51 24.47
C VAL A 138 24.97 -12.91 24.92
N ALA A 139 24.43 -12.27 25.96
CA ALA A 139 23.04 -12.42 26.38
C ALA A 139 22.56 -11.23 27.20
N ARG A 140 21.24 -11.09 27.30
CA ARG A 140 20.57 -10.27 28.31
C ARG A 140 19.86 -11.18 29.31
N VAL A 141 20.06 -10.96 30.60
CA VAL A 141 19.50 -11.77 31.68
C VAL A 141 18.66 -10.89 32.58
N THR A 142 17.37 -11.20 32.72
CA THR A 142 16.48 -10.49 33.65
C THR A 142 16.56 -11.16 35.02
N VAL A 143 16.84 -10.39 36.07
CA VAL A 143 16.94 -10.88 37.46
C VAL A 143 15.89 -10.25 38.37
N ASP A 144 15.44 -10.99 39.38
CA ASP A 144 14.47 -10.51 40.37
C ASP A 144 15.11 -9.65 41.48
N SER A 145 14.30 -9.25 42.47
CA SER A 145 14.73 -8.42 43.61
C SER A 145 15.76 -9.09 44.52
N SER A 146 15.90 -10.42 44.45
CA SER A 146 16.91 -11.21 45.17
C SER A 146 18.11 -11.56 44.28
N GLY A 147 18.15 -11.02 43.05
CA GLY A 147 19.18 -11.27 42.05
C GLY A 147 19.04 -12.60 41.32
N ASN A 148 17.99 -13.39 41.58
CA ASN A 148 17.82 -14.67 40.91
C ASN A 148 17.38 -14.47 39.46
N ILE A 149 17.88 -15.35 38.60
CA ILE A 149 17.61 -15.35 37.16
C ILE A 149 16.14 -15.73 36.94
N GLN A 150 15.41 -14.84 36.29
CA GLN A 150 14.04 -15.05 35.85
C GLN A 150 13.99 -15.47 34.38
N ARG A 151 14.87 -14.88 33.55
CA ARG A 151 14.91 -15.15 32.10
C ARG A 151 16.30 -14.89 31.53
N ILE A 152 16.76 -15.77 30.65
CA ILE A 152 17.93 -15.55 29.80
C ILE A 152 17.46 -15.35 28.36
N ASN A 153 17.86 -14.25 27.73
CA ASN A 153 17.62 -13.99 26.32
C ASN A 153 18.96 -13.99 25.56
N ASN A 154 19.22 -15.07 24.84
CA ASN A 154 20.39 -15.20 23.96
C ASN A 154 20.18 -14.57 22.58
N ASP A 155 18.95 -14.19 22.21
CA ASP A 155 18.65 -13.63 20.88
C ASP A 155 18.96 -12.13 20.79
N ASP A 156 19.15 -11.46 21.93
CA ASP A 156 19.50 -10.03 21.98
C ASP A 156 20.97 -9.75 21.60
N ARG A 157 21.77 -10.79 21.32
CA ARG A 157 23.18 -10.67 20.92
C ARG A 157 23.31 -10.21 19.47
N ILE A 158 24.35 -9.45 19.18
CA ILE A 158 24.71 -9.09 17.81
C ILE A 158 25.49 -10.26 17.21
N LEU A 159 25.04 -10.79 16.07
CA LEU A 159 25.74 -11.84 15.33
C LEU A 159 26.75 -11.21 14.36
N ALA A 160 27.94 -11.82 14.29
CA ALA A 160 28.90 -11.51 13.24
C ALA A 160 28.42 -12.10 11.91
N GLY A 161 28.67 -11.37 10.82
CA GLY A 161 28.32 -11.79 9.46
C GLY A 161 29.36 -11.30 8.46
N ALA A 162 29.07 -11.48 7.18
CA ALA A 162 29.90 -10.91 6.12
C ALA A 162 29.69 -9.38 6.04
N ALA A 163 30.79 -8.62 5.98
CA ALA A 163 30.74 -7.21 5.66
C ALA A 163 30.48 -7.05 4.15
N ILE A 164 29.39 -6.38 3.81
CA ILE A 164 29.03 -6.08 2.42
C ILE A 164 29.40 -4.63 2.13
N ALA A 165 30.29 -4.41 1.16
CA ALA A 165 30.66 -3.06 0.76
C ALA A 165 29.45 -2.34 0.13
N PRO A 166 29.30 -1.02 0.32
CA PRO A 166 28.22 -0.26 -0.28
C PRO A 166 28.15 -0.48 -1.79
N ASN A 167 26.95 -0.71 -2.31
CA ASN A 167 26.67 -0.92 -3.75
C ASN A 167 27.42 -2.12 -4.39
N SER A 168 27.93 -3.06 -3.59
CA SER A 168 28.71 -4.19 -4.12
C SER A 168 27.88 -5.38 -4.61
N ILE A 169 26.61 -5.49 -4.20
CA ILE A 169 25.73 -6.58 -4.62
C ILE A 169 25.22 -6.33 -6.04
N ARG A 170 25.63 -7.20 -6.95
CA ARG A 170 25.20 -7.23 -8.36
C ARG A 170 24.03 -8.19 -8.56
N THR A 171 23.38 -8.08 -9.70
CA THR A 171 22.22 -8.92 -10.04
C THR A 171 22.57 -10.40 -10.14
N ASP A 172 23.74 -10.75 -10.66
CA ASP A 172 24.24 -12.14 -10.77
C ASP A 172 24.61 -12.77 -9.42
N GLN A 173 24.75 -11.95 -8.37
CA GLN A 173 24.97 -12.42 -6.99
C GLN A 173 23.65 -12.69 -6.24
N LEU A 174 22.52 -12.28 -6.80
CA LEU A 174 21.19 -12.58 -6.26
C LEU A 174 20.59 -13.74 -7.06
N ALA A 175 20.42 -14.89 -6.41
CA ALA A 175 19.72 -16.00 -7.02
C ALA A 175 18.26 -15.63 -7.35
N ASP A 176 17.73 -16.19 -8.43
CA ASP A 176 16.35 -15.95 -8.85
C ASP A 176 15.36 -16.29 -7.71
N GLY A 177 14.43 -15.36 -7.46
CA GLY A 177 13.45 -15.49 -6.38
C GLY A 177 14.00 -15.33 -4.95
N SER A 178 15.30 -15.06 -4.78
CA SER A 178 15.90 -14.90 -3.45
C SER A 178 15.35 -13.70 -2.67
N ILE A 179 14.86 -12.66 -3.35
CA ILE A 179 14.19 -11.51 -2.75
C ILE A 179 12.67 -11.77 -2.72
N THR A 180 12.18 -12.29 -1.59
CA THR A 180 10.77 -12.58 -1.35
C THR A 180 10.04 -11.36 -0.78
N ALA A 181 8.70 -11.39 -0.75
CA ALA A 181 7.90 -10.32 -0.15
C ALA A 181 8.29 -10.01 1.31
N ALA A 182 8.66 -11.03 2.10
CA ALA A 182 9.12 -10.85 3.48
C ALA A 182 10.44 -10.09 3.61
N LYS A 183 11.25 -10.01 2.53
CA LYS A 183 12.52 -9.26 2.48
C LYS A 183 12.35 -7.82 2.00
N ILE A 184 11.16 -7.44 1.53
CA ILE A 184 10.86 -6.09 1.05
C ILE A 184 10.04 -5.39 2.13
N ALA A 185 10.58 -4.32 2.71
CA ALA A 185 9.85 -3.53 3.69
C ALA A 185 8.60 -2.89 3.05
N ASN A 186 7.57 -2.66 3.87
CA ASN A 186 6.35 -2.00 3.39
C ASN A 186 6.69 -0.63 2.76
N ALA A 187 6.10 -0.33 1.60
CA ALA A 187 6.36 0.86 0.79
C ALA A 187 7.81 1.05 0.29
N ALA A 188 8.68 0.04 0.37
CA ALA A 188 10.05 0.16 -0.14
C ALA A 188 10.14 0.28 -1.67
N VAL A 189 9.12 -0.19 -2.40
CA VAL A 189 9.05 -0.10 -3.86
C VAL A 189 8.30 1.16 -4.26
N GLY A 190 9.03 2.19 -4.70
CA GLY A 190 8.46 3.42 -5.25
C GLY A 190 8.05 3.29 -6.72
N THR A 191 7.33 4.29 -7.24
CA THR A 191 6.86 4.30 -8.63
C THR A 191 7.99 4.27 -9.65
N SER A 192 9.14 4.88 -9.34
CA SER A 192 10.34 4.83 -10.21
C SER A 192 10.93 3.42 -10.37
N ALA A 193 10.63 2.51 -9.45
CA ALA A 193 11.04 1.10 -9.53
C ALA A 193 10.05 0.24 -10.33
N LEU A 194 8.86 0.77 -10.66
CA LEU A 194 7.87 0.11 -11.49
C LEU A 194 8.05 0.57 -12.93
N ALA A 195 8.43 -0.36 -13.82
CA ALA A 195 8.48 -0.06 -15.24
C ALA A 195 7.09 0.28 -15.78
N ASP A 196 7.03 1.10 -16.82
CA ASP A 196 5.78 1.44 -17.50
C ASP A 196 5.05 0.17 -17.94
N ASN A 197 3.72 0.15 -17.72
CA ASN A 197 2.85 -0.99 -18.03
C ASN A 197 3.19 -2.30 -17.28
N SER A 198 4.06 -2.26 -16.27
CA SER A 198 4.40 -3.45 -15.48
C SER A 198 3.22 -3.97 -14.64
N ILE A 199 2.27 -3.11 -14.26
CA ILE A 199 1.04 -3.50 -13.57
C ILE A 199 -0.04 -3.80 -14.61
N THR A 200 -0.14 -5.06 -14.98
CA THR A 200 -1.15 -5.58 -15.93
C THR A 200 -2.46 -5.92 -15.21
N ALA A 201 -3.55 -6.12 -15.95
CA ALA A 201 -4.83 -6.51 -15.37
C ALA A 201 -4.72 -7.76 -14.46
N ALA A 202 -3.92 -8.76 -14.86
CA ALA A 202 -3.69 -9.97 -14.06
C ALA A 202 -2.99 -9.71 -12.70
N LYS A 203 -2.34 -8.56 -12.51
CA LYS A 203 -1.71 -8.15 -11.24
C LYS A 203 -2.66 -7.34 -10.34
N ILE A 204 -3.82 -6.94 -10.86
CA ILE A 204 -4.85 -6.21 -10.12
C ILE A 204 -5.93 -7.23 -9.73
N ALA A 205 -6.22 -7.35 -8.45
CA ALA A 205 -7.28 -8.23 -7.99
C ALA A 205 -8.66 -7.67 -8.38
N ASP A 206 -9.58 -8.54 -8.77
CA ASP A 206 -10.93 -8.14 -9.16
C ASP A 206 -11.62 -7.36 -8.03
N GLY A 207 -12.16 -6.18 -8.36
CA GLY A 207 -12.82 -5.29 -7.41
C GLY A 207 -11.89 -4.57 -6.42
N SER A 208 -10.56 -4.70 -6.53
CA SER A 208 -9.62 -4.05 -5.60
C SER A 208 -9.50 -2.55 -5.80
N VAL A 209 -9.84 -2.05 -6.99
CA VAL A 209 -9.81 -0.61 -7.31
C VAL A 209 -11.14 0.00 -6.88
N ARG A 210 -11.11 0.86 -5.86
CA ARG A 210 -12.27 1.61 -5.37
C ARG A 210 -12.27 3.01 -5.97
N THR A 211 -13.34 3.75 -5.69
CA THR A 211 -13.49 5.13 -6.15
C THR A 211 -12.42 6.06 -5.57
N SER A 212 -11.87 5.78 -4.39
CA SER A 212 -10.78 6.56 -3.78
C SER A 212 -9.46 6.46 -4.54
N GLU A 213 -9.24 5.37 -5.27
CA GLU A 213 -8.04 5.18 -6.09
C GLU A 213 -8.18 5.75 -7.51
N LEU A 214 -9.37 6.26 -7.87
CA LEU A 214 -9.66 6.86 -9.17
C LEU A 214 -9.87 8.37 -9.02
N ALA A 215 -9.01 9.16 -9.66
CA ALA A 215 -9.22 10.60 -9.74
C ALA A 215 -10.50 10.94 -10.55
N ASN A 216 -11.11 12.10 -10.25
CA ASN A 216 -12.24 12.59 -11.02
C ASN A 216 -11.88 12.71 -12.51
N GLY A 217 -12.69 12.13 -13.38
CA GLY A 217 -12.46 12.10 -14.83
C GLY A 217 -11.41 11.08 -15.30
N ALA A 218 -10.82 10.28 -14.41
CA ALA A 218 -9.86 9.23 -14.80
C ALA A 218 -10.51 8.15 -15.70
N VAL A 219 -11.80 7.87 -15.47
CA VAL A 219 -12.61 6.99 -16.31
C VAL A 219 -13.44 7.84 -17.27
N THR A 220 -13.06 7.86 -18.54
CA THR A 220 -13.78 8.55 -19.62
C THR A 220 -14.88 7.65 -20.20
N ALA A 221 -15.82 8.23 -20.96
CA ALA A 221 -16.89 7.46 -21.60
C ALA A 221 -16.35 6.28 -22.43
N ASP A 222 -15.25 6.46 -23.15
CA ASP A 222 -14.59 5.39 -23.94
C ASP A 222 -14.08 4.21 -23.11
N LYS A 223 -13.92 4.38 -21.80
CA LYS A 223 -13.50 3.32 -20.87
C LYS A 223 -14.69 2.59 -20.22
N LEU A 224 -15.92 3.08 -20.42
CA LEU A 224 -17.14 2.44 -19.93
C LEU A 224 -17.69 1.48 -20.98
N ASP A 225 -18.28 0.39 -20.52
CA ASP A 225 -19.02 -0.53 -21.38
C ASP A 225 -20.06 0.26 -22.21
N PRO A 226 -20.04 0.17 -23.55
CA PRO A 226 -21.02 0.83 -24.41
C PRO A 226 -22.48 0.52 -24.03
N ALA A 227 -22.78 -0.68 -23.52
CA ALA A 227 -24.12 -1.05 -23.09
C ALA A 227 -24.61 -0.19 -21.92
N LEU A 228 -23.73 0.16 -20.97
CA LEU A 228 -24.07 1.05 -19.85
C LEU A 228 -24.38 2.48 -20.33
N GLN A 229 -23.77 2.91 -21.43
CA GLN A 229 -24.06 4.22 -22.04
C GLN A 229 -25.45 4.26 -22.69
N THR A 230 -26.00 3.10 -23.08
CA THR A 230 -27.30 2.98 -23.76
C THR A 230 -28.51 2.81 -22.84
N GLN A 231 -28.33 2.55 -21.53
CA GLN A 231 -29.44 2.26 -20.62
C GLN A 231 -30.43 3.43 -20.39
N LEU A 232 -30.08 4.67 -20.76
CA LEU A 232 -31.00 5.83 -20.77
C LEU A 232 -31.51 6.19 -22.18
N SER A 233 -31.24 5.35 -23.18
CA SER A 233 -31.49 5.61 -24.61
C SER A 233 -32.48 4.62 -25.23
N VAL A 234 -33.60 4.32 -24.54
CA VAL A 234 -34.68 3.54 -25.18
C VAL A 234 -35.37 4.42 -26.24
N SER A 235 -35.15 4.13 -27.51
CA SER A 235 -35.82 4.80 -28.62
C SER A 235 -37.35 4.70 -28.48
N GLY A 236 -38.04 5.80 -28.73
CA GLY A 236 -39.50 5.90 -28.55
C GLY A 236 -39.95 6.40 -27.18
N MET A 237 -39.03 6.56 -26.21
CA MET A 237 -39.36 7.21 -24.93
C MET A 237 -39.70 8.68 -25.15
N ILE A 238 -40.88 9.11 -24.68
CA ILE A 238 -41.36 10.49 -24.79
C ILE A 238 -41.30 11.17 -23.41
N LEU A 239 -40.67 12.35 -23.36
CA LEU A 239 -40.60 13.18 -22.16
C LEU A 239 -41.18 14.57 -22.43
N MET A 240 -41.66 15.21 -21.37
CA MET A 240 -42.03 16.63 -21.41
C MET A 240 -40.77 17.49 -21.37
N TRP A 241 -40.69 18.46 -22.28
CA TRP A 241 -39.57 19.37 -22.48
C TRP A 241 -40.00 20.81 -22.23
N THR A 242 -39.28 21.48 -21.33
CA THR A 242 -39.53 22.88 -20.93
C THR A 242 -38.63 23.87 -21.68
N GLY A 243 -37.60 23.39 -22.37
CA GLY A 243 -36.67 24.24 -23.12
C GLY A 243 -37.22 24.69 -24.47
N SER A 244 -36.48 25.58 -25.14
CA SER A 244 -36.81 25.99 -26.50
C SER A 244 -36.85 24.80 -27.46
N VAL A 245 -37.84 24.79 -28.37
CA VAL A 245 -37.95 23.77 -29.43
C VAL A 245 -36.79 23.82 -30.43
N ASN A 246 -36.04 24.93 -30.47
CA ASN A 246 -34.84 25.05 -31.30
C ASN A 246 -33.60 24.44 -30.62
N ASN A 247 -33.68 24.10 -29.33
CA ASN A 247 -32.58 23.59 -28.52
C ASN A 247 -32.89 22.19 -27.97
N VAL A 248 -33.59 21.36 -28.74
CA VAL A 248 -33.81 19.96 -28.38
C VAL A 248 -32.45 19.23 -28.33
N PRO A 249 -32.11 18.51 -27.24
CA PRO A 249 -30.81 17.85 -27.11
C PRO A 249 -30.52 16.85 -28.23
N ALA A 250 -29.24 16.65 -28.55
CA ALA A 250 -28.81 15.65 -29.52
C ALA A 250 -29.31 14.25 -29.12
N GLY A 251 -29.77 13.47 -30.11
CA GLY A 251 -30.39 12.17 -29.88
C GLY A 251 -31.86 12.22 -29.46
N TRP A 252 -32.46 13.41 -29.38
CA TRP A 252 -33.90 13.62 -29.16
C TRP A 252 -34.52 14.39 -30.33
N ALA A 253 -35.81 14.16 -30.58
CA ALA A 253 -36.57 14.88 -31.59
C ALA A 253 -37.89 15.41 -31.02
N LEU A 254 -38.33 16.57 -31.49
CA LEU A 254 -39.64 17.12 -31.14
C LEU A 254 -40.76 16.21 -31.67
N CYS A 255 -41.75 15.90 -30.82
CA CYS A 255 -42.95 15.15 -31.18
C CYS A 255 -43.92 16.02 -32.00
N ASN A 256 -43.55 16.30 -33.24
CA ASN A 256 -44.29 17.14 -34.17
C ASN A 256 -44.74 16.39 -35.44
N GLY A 257 -44.60 15.05 -35.45
CA GLY A 257 -44.92 14.21 -36.60
C GLY A 257 -43.77 14.05 -37.61
N GLN A 258 -42.61 14.67 -37.35
CA GLN A 258 -41.40 14.54 -38.16
C GLN A 258 -40.41 13.60 -37.48
N ASN A 259 -39.38 13.15 -38.21
CA ASN A 259 -38.30 12.31 -37.70
C ASN A 259 -38.78 11.02 -36.98
N GLY A 260 -39.89 10.44 -37.44
CA GLY A 260 -40.47 9.22 -36.87
C GLY A 260 -41.19 9.42 -35.53
N THR A 261 -41.30 10.66 -35.04
CA THR A 261 -42.02 10.97 -33.80
C THR A 261 -43.54 11.08 -34.04
N PRO A 262 -44.38 10.81 -33.04
CA PRO A 262 -45.80 11.17 -33.11
C PRO A 262 -45.97 12.69 -33.11
N ASP A 263 -47.03 13.19 -33.75
CA ASP A 263 -47.42 14.61 -33.60
C ASP A 263 -48.26 14.79 -32.35
N LEU A 264 -47.64 15.33 -31.30
CA LEU A 264 -48.24 15.58 -29.99
C LEU A 264 -48.47 17.07 -29.72
N ARG A 265 -48.28 17.94 -30.71
CA ARG A 265 -48.54 19.38 -30.55
C ARG A 265 -50.03 19.62 -30.31
N GLU A 266 -50.33 20.45 -29.30
CA GLU A 266 -51.70 20.83 -28.90
C GLU A 266 -52.61 19.60 -28.65
N ARG A 267 -52.03 18.51 -28.13
CA ARG A 267 -52.74 17.26 -27.82
C ARG A 267 -52.48 16.84 -26.39
N PHE A 268 -53.51 16.29 -25.75
CA PHE A 268 -53.36 15.59 -24.48
C PHE A 268 -52.97 14.13 -24.74
N ILE A 269 -52.06 13.63 -23.92
CA ILE A 269 -51.72 12.21 -23.91
C ILE A 269 -52.81 11.47 -23.15
N MET A 270 -53.39 10.46 -23.80
CA MET A 270 -54.35 9.54 -23.20
C MET A 270 -53.65 8.20 -22.96
N GLY A 271 -53.80 7.65 -21.76
CA GLY A 271 -53.33 6.29 -21.48
C GLY A 271 -54.10 5.26 -22.32
N LEU A 272 -53.39 4.26 -22.82
CA LEU A 272 -54.00 3.14 -23.55
C LEU A 272 -54.82 2.28 -22.57
N SER A 273 -56.05 1.94 -22.92
CA SER A 273 -56.89 1.00 -22.16
C SER A 273 -56.96 -0.41 -22.77
N THR A 274 -56.58 -0.56 -24.05
CA THR A 274 -56.40 -1.81 -24.81
C THR A 274 -55.36 -1.56 -25.91
N ASP A 275 -54.80 -2.60 -26.54
CA ASP A 275 -53.74 -2.54 -27.58
C ASP A 275 -54.16 -1.85 -28.91
N ASN A 276 -55.20 -1.02 -28.89
CA ASN A 276 -55.65 -0.23 -30.03
C ASN A 276 -54.85 1.08 -30.15
N ASP A 277 -53.59 0.96 -30.56
CA ASP A 277 -52.57 2.03 -30.68
C ASP A 277 -52.88 3.12 -31.74
N SER A 278 -53.97 2.98 -32.49
CA SER A 278 -54.28 3.86 -33.63
C SER A 278 -55.38 4.90 -33.36
N ARG A 279 -56.03 4.88 -32.19
CA ARG A 279 -57.15 5.79 -31.90
C ARG A 279 -56.64 7.21 -31.63
N ARG A 280 -56.97 8.13 -32.52
CA ARG A 280 -56.75 9.58 -32.36
C ARG A 280 -58.09 10.26 -32.14
N GLY A 281 -58.20 11.13 -31.12
CA GLY A 281 -59.42 11.84 -30.77
C GLY A 281 -59.15 13.27 -30.29
N GLY A 282 -60.22 14.06 -30.14
CA GLY A 282 -60.16 15.49 -29.80
C GLY A 282 -60.11 16.40 -31.03
N GLN A 283 -60.84 17.50 -31.00
CA GLN A 283 -60.77 18.59 -31.97
C GLN A 283 -60.78 19.93 -31.22
N ALA A 284 -60.13 20.94 -31.77
CA ALA A 284 -60.05 22.27 -31.17
C ALA A 284 -61.43 22.93 -31.03
N THR A 285 -62.38 22.55 -31.89
CA THR A 285 -63.78 22.98 -31.83
C THR A 285 -64.70 21.78 -31.99
N HIS A 286 -65.88 21.85 -31.39
CA HIS A 286 -66.96 20.91 -31.65
C HIS A 286 -68.28 21.69 -31.79
N SER A 287 -69.20 21.18 -32.59
CA SER A 287 -70.52 21.80 -32.77
C SER A 287 -71.57 20.96 -32.08
N HIS A 288 -72.43 21.61 -31.30
CA HIS A 288 -73.65 20.99 -30.78
C HIS A 288 -74.80 21.31 -31.73
N ALA A 289 -75.33 20.29 -32.39
CA ALA A 289 -76.59 20.40 -33.12
C ALA A 289 -77.71 19.89 -32.21
N VAL A 290 -78.63 20.77 -31.82
CA VAL A 290 -79.90 20.35 -31.20
C VAL A 290 -80.90 20.11 -32.33
N PRO A 291 -81.51 18.92 -32.44
CA PRO A 291 -82.57 18.69 -33.40
C PRO A 291 -83.70 19.71 -33.16
N ALA A 292 -84.17 20.39 -34.20
CA ALA A 292 -85.29 21.31 -34.08
C ALA A 292 -86.52 20.53 -33.58
N THR A 293 -86.83 20.65 -32.30
CA THR A 293 -88.12 20.21 -31.76
C THR A 293 -89.21 21.07 -32.41
N PRO A 294 -90.26 20.49 -33.02
CA PRO A 294 -91.35 21.29 -33.57
C PRO A 294 -92.00 22.11 -32.46
N GLN A 295 -91.77 23.42 -32.44
CA GLN A 295 -92.53 24.31 -31.57
C GLN A 295 -93.83 24.66 -32.28
N THR A 296 -94.94 24.05 -31.86
CA THR A 296 -96.28 24.46 -32.28
C THR A 296 -96.74 25.62 -31.41
N ASN A 297 -96.51 26.85 -31.86
CA ASN A 297 -97.20 28.02 -31.29
C ASN A 297 -98.57 28.16 -31.98
N THR A 298 -99.63 27.72 -31.32
CA THR A 298 -101.00 28.04 -31.75
C THR A 298 -101.37 29.45 -31.32
N ARG A 299 -101.42 30.38 -32.26
CA ARG A 299 -102.13 31.67 -32.10
C ARG A 299 -103.28 31.69 -33.09
N ASP A 300 -104.50 31.93 -32.61
CA ASP A 300 -105.66 32.21 -33.46
C ASP A 300 -105.46 33.55 -34.16
N VAL A 301 -105.52 33.57 -35.49
CA VAL A 301 -105.43 34.83 -36.26
C VAL A 301 -106.56 34.91 -37.29
N ALA A 302 -107.11 36.11 -37.44
CA ALA A 302 -108.24 36.39 -38.31
C ALA A 302 -107.92 36.18 -39.82
N PRO A 303 -108.93 35.84 -40.65
CA PRO A 303 -108.75 35.56 -42.07
C PRO A 303 -108.16 36.75 -42.83
N GLY A 304 -107.08 36.53 -43.59
CA GLY A 304 -106.45 37.52 -44.47
C GLY A 304 -105.07 38.05 -44.05
N SER A 305 -104.46 37.51 -42.98
CA SER A 305 -103.10 37.89 -42.56
C SER A 305 -102.03 36.95 -43.14
N ASN A 306 -101.02 37.50 -43.82
CA ASN A 306 -99.84 36.76 -44.28
C ASN A 306 -98.75 36.77 -43.20
N PHE A 307 -98.28 35.59 -42.78
CA PHE A 307 -97.13 35.45 -41.87
C PHE A 307 -95.93 34.83 -42.59
N GLY A 308 -94.82 35.57 -42.62
CA GLY A 308 -93.51 35.01 -42.94
C GLY A 308 -92.91 34.35 -41.71
N MET A 309 -92.64 33.05 -41.76
CA MET A 309 -91.88 32.35 -40.72
C MET A 309 -90.39 32.65 -40.87
N ALA A 310 -89.85 33.52 -40.02
CA ALA A 310 -88.40 33.66 -39.87
C ALA A 310 -87.89 32.58 -38.89
N ILE A 311 -87.20 31.57 -39.42
CA ILE A 311 -86.47 30.58 -38.61
C ILE A 311 -85.26 31.31 -38.01
N ASN A 312 -85.27 31.54 -36.70
CA ASN A 312 -84.16 32.17 -36.00
C ASN A 312 -83.11 31.09 -35.63
N ILE A 313 -82.21 30.80 -36.56
CA ILE A 313 -81.02 29.99 -36.28
C ILE A 313 -80.05 30.90 -35.53
N HIS A 314 -79.80 30.62 -34.26
CA HIS A 314 -78.76 31.30 -33.50
C HIS A 314 -77.65 30.30 -33.17
N THR A 315 -76.42 30.68 -33.50
CA THR A 315 -75.20 29.90 -33.25
C THR A 315 -74.47 30.48 -32.06
N HIS A 316 -74.21 29.66 -31.05
CA HIS A 316 -73.29 30.01 -29.97
C HIS A 316 -71.88 29.61 -30.39
N THR A 317 -71.01 30.58 -30.62
CA THR A 317 -69.58 30.35 -30.83
C THR A 317 -68.83 30.73 -29.57
N THR A 318 -68.23 29.77 -28.90
CA THR A 318 -67.19 30.07 -27.91
C THR A 318 -65.93 30.47 -28.67
N ASP A 319 -65.39 31.65 -28.39
CA ASP A 319 -64.08 32.07 -28.90
C ASP A 319 -62.98 31.09 -28.44
N VAL A 320 -62.04 30.78 -29.32
CA VAL A 320 -60.97 29.80 -29.10
C VAL A 320 -59.97 30.22 -28.02
N GLN A 321 -60.00 31.48 -27.56
CA GLN A 321 -59.05 32.00 -26.56
C GLN A 321 -59.68 32.34 -25.20
N SER A 322 -60.99 32.53 -25.10
CA SER A 322 -61.61 33.21 -23.94
C SER A 322 -61.96 32.30 -22.74
N ASN A 323 -61.55 31.03 -22.73
CA ASN A 323 -61.99 30.05 -21.73
C ASN A 323 -60.85 29.15 -21.19
N LEU A 324 -59.58 29.45 -21.51
CA LEU A 324 -58.46 28.66 -21.00
C LEU A 324 -58.04 29.12 -19.59
N PRO A 325 -58.02 28.25 -18.56
CA PRO A 325 -57.43 28.58 -17.27
C PRO A 325 -55.91 28.81 -17.41
N PRO A 326 -55.21 29.47 -16.47
CA PRO A 326 -53.76 29.63 -16.53
C PRO A 326 -53.03 28.30 -16.81
N PHE A 327 -52.18 28.27 -17.84
CA PHE A 327 -51.48 27.07 -18.29
C PHE A 327 -50.00 27.34 -18.61
N PHE A 328 -49.18 26.28 -18.56
CA PHE A 328 -47.81 26.27 -19.07
C PHE A 328 -47.74 25.41 -20.34
N LYS A 329 -47.12 25.92 -21.42
CA LYS A 329 -46.87 25.12 -22.63
C LYS A 329 -45.56 24.37 -22.49
N LEU A 330 -45.63 23.05 -22.63
CA LEU A 330 -44.47 22.17 -22.68
C LEU A 330 -44.46 21.46 -24.04
N ALA A 331 -43.27 21.25 -24.57
CA ALA A 331 -43.08 20.42 -25.75
C ALA A 331 -42.98 18.95 -25.34
N PHE A 332 -43.25 18.04 -26.27
CA PHE A 332 -42.91 16.63 -26.10
C PHE A 332 -41.71 16.32 -26.98
N ILE A 333 -40.69 15.66 -26.44
CA ILE A 333 -39.54 15.17 -27.19
C ILE A 333 -39.43 13.66 -27.06
N MET A 334 -39.08 12.99 -28.15
CA MET A 334 -38.90 11.54 -28.22
C MET A 334 -37.42 11.22 -28.39
N LYS A 335 -36.91 10.24 -27.64
CA LYS A 335 -35.57 9.69 -27.87
C LYS A 335 -35.56 8.98 -29.22
N LEU A 336 -34.65 9.39 -30.10
CA LEU A 336 -34.34 8.70 -31.36
C LEU A 336 -33.50 7.45 -31.07
#